data_AF-A0A453R5B4-F1
#
_entry.id   AF-A0A453R5B4-F1
#
_cell.length_a   1.000
_cell.length_b   1.000
_cell.length_c   1.000
_cell.angle_alpha   90.00
_cell.angle_beta   90.00
_cell.angle_gamma   90.00
#
_symmetry.space_group_name_H-M   'P 1'
#
loop_
_entity.id
_entity.type
_entity.pdbx_description
1 polymer ?
#
loop_
_entity_poly.entity_id
_entity_poly.type
_entity_poly.pdbx_seq_one_letter_code
_entity_poly.pdbx_strand_id
1 'polypeptide(L)'
;MRCMFDPSIKCDYINNNLAESFNGWIKDYKDLPPDELADTLRELVMKLHEKRRKIGMKLKGKIIPAIIQQIHNRTRGLKHLKVGKSGVASCEVRDTSKYNLRHVVKTDQSECTCLEWQQTGKPCEHALAFLLDRRNPRWEDYVHDYFSLEKFWAAYAGEIE
;
A
#
# COMPACT_ATOMS: atom_id res chain seq x y z
N MET A 1 -17.18 -2.14 4.13
CA MET A 1 -16.82 -3.54 4.38
C MET A 1 -15.76 -3.93 3.38
N ARG A 2 -14.59 -4.39 3.83
CA ARG A 2 -13.45 -4.69 2.94
C ARG A 2 -13.84 -5.68 1.83
N CYS A 3 -14.70 -6.67 2.09
CA CYS A 3 -15.14 -7.67 1.10
C CYS A 3 -15.82 -7.14 -0.18
N MET A 4 -16.22 -5.88 -0.24
CA MET A 4 -16.87 -5.30 -1.44
C MET A 4 -15.87 -4.76 -2.47
N PHE A 5 -14.59 -4.67 -2.14
CA PHE A 5 -13.56 -4.16 -3.05
C PHE A 5 -12.98 -5.29 -3.88
N ASP A 6 -12.84 -5.06 -5.19
CA ASP A 6 -12.16 -5.96 -6.09
C ASP A 6 -10.69 -6.12 -5.67
N PRO A 7 -10.25 -7.32 -5.26
CA PRO A 7 -8.87 -7.56 -4.86
C PRO A 7 -7.87 -7.41 -6.02
N SER A 8 -8.29 -7.31 -7.28
CA SER A 8 -7.41 -6.97 -8.41
C SER A 8 -6.84 -5.55 -8.29
N ILE A 9 -7.56 -4.65 -7.63
CA ILE A 9 -7.18 -3.25 -7.41
C ILE A 9 -6.54 -3.13 -6.03
N LYS A 10 -5.22 -2.90 -5.98
CA LYS A 10 -4.52 -2.73 -4.69
C LYS A 10 -4.70 -1.32 -4.16
N CYS A 11 -5.62 -1.15 -3.21
CA CYS A 11 -5.93 0.15 -2.63
C CYS A 11 -5.99 0.07 -1.11
N ASP A 12 -5.15 0.86 -0.45
CA ASP A 12 -5.22 1.06 1.01
C ASP A 12 -6.23 2.14 1.43
N TYR A 13 -6.69 2.96 0.48
CA TYR A 13 -7.56 4.09 0.76
C TYR A 13 -9.01 3.63 0.75
N ILE A 14 -9.56 3.47 1.96
CA ILE A 14 -10.96 3.06 2.17
C ILE A 14 -11.82 4.30 2.52
N ASN A 15 -11.27 5.52 2.45
CA ASN A 15 -11.91 6.77 2.89
C ASN A 15 -11.77 7.93 1.89
N ASN A 16 -12.46 9.03 2.19
CA ASN A 16 -12.53 10.27 1.40
C ASN A 16 -11.19 11.04 1.30
N ASN A 17 -10.09 10.52 1.85
CA ASN A 17 -8.79 11.20 1.88
C ASN A 17 -8.32 11.62 0.48
N LEU A 18 -8.64 10.86 -0.56
CA LEU A 18 -8.25 11.22 -1.93
C LEU A 18 -8.98 12.48 -2.39
N ALA A 19 -10.31 12.54 -2.23
CA ALA A 19 -11.08 13.70 -2.65
C ALA A 19 -10.76 14.92 -1.77
N GLU A 20 -10.53 14.74 -0.46
CA GLU A 20 -10.10 15.81 0.44
C GLU A 20 -8.72 16.35 0.05
N SER A 21 -7.77 15.46 -0.26
CA SER A 21 -6.44 15.86 -0.72
C SER A 21 -6.50 16.62 -2.04
N PHE A 22 -7.31 16.14 -2.99
CA PHE A 22 -7.50 16.82 -4.27
C PHE A 22 -8.18 18.18 -4.07
N ASN A 23 -9.26 18.24 -3.29
CA ASN A 23 -9.97 19.47 -2.98
C ASN A 23 -9.09 20.51 -2.28
N GLY A 24 -8.18 20.07 -1.40
CA GLY A 24 -7.18 20.92 -0.78
C GLY A 24 -6.12 21.38 -1.78
N TRP A 25 -5.68 20.50 -2.70
CA TRP A 25 -4.67 20.81 -3.70
C TRP A 25 -5.12 21.89 -4.69
N ILE A 26 -6.40 21.89 -5.06
CA ILE A 26 -6.97 22.81 -6.04
C ILE A 26 -7.71 24.00 -5.41
N LYS A 27 -7.69 24.12 -4.08
CA LYS A 27 -8.59 25.01 -3.31
C LYS A 27 -8.59 26.45 -3.81
N ASP A 28 -7.41 27.00 -4.11
CA ASP A 28 -7.23 28.40 -4.46
C ASP A 28 -7.56 28.71 -5.95
N TYR A 29 -7.89 27.69 -6.74
CA TYR A 29 -8.16 27.79 -8.18
C TYR A 29 -9.61 27.51 -8.54
N LYS A 30 -10.45 27.10 -7.57
CA LYS A 30 -11.81 26.60 -7.83
C LYS A 30 -12.76 27.64 -8.44
N ASP A 31 -12.48 28.92 -8.21
CA ASP A 31 -13.32 30.02 -8.66
C ASP A 31 -12.91 30.56 -10.05
N LEU A 32 -11.91 29.95 -10.70
CA LEU A 32 -11.51 30.31 -12.05
C LEU A 32 -12.59 29.92 -13.08
N PRO A 33 -12.69 30.65 -14.21
CA PRO A 33 -13.45 30.21 -15.37
C PRO A 33 -13.07 28.78 -15.80
N PRO A 34 -14.00 27.99 -16.38
CA PRO A 34 -13.73 26.59 -16.70
C PRO A 34 -12.50 26.34 -17.59
N ASP A 35 -12.23 27.23 -18.53
CA ASP A 35 -11.07 27.19 -19.41
C ASP A 35 -9.75 27.47 -18.66
N GLU A 36 -9.72 28.51 -17.83
CA GLU A 36 -8.57 28.82 -16.97
C GLU A 36 -8.31 27.75 -15.91
N LEU A 37 -9.38 27.18 -15.33
CA LEU A 37 -9.28 26.09 -14.37
C LEU A 37 -8.68 24.83 -15.02
N ALA A 38 -9.13 24.48 -16.23
CA ALA A 38 -8.60 23.33 -16.96
C ALA A 38 -7.11 23.49 -17.26
N ASP A 39 -6.69 24.68 -17.71
CA ASP A 39 -5.28 24.96 -17.99
C ASP A 39 -4.43 24.96 -16.71
N THR A 40 -4.95 25.53 -15.62
CA THR A 40 -4.28 25.51 -14.31
C THR A 40 -4.09 24.07 -13.80
N LEU A 41 -5.12 23.22 -13.91
CA LEU A 41 -5.02 21.81 -13.50
C LEU A 41 -3.99 21.05 -14.34
N ARG A 42 -3.93 21.32 -15.66
CA ARG A 42 -2.91 20.76 -16.55
C ARG A 42 -1.51 21.13 -16.06
N GLU A 43 -1.24 22.41 -15.77
CA GLU A 43 0.06 22.83 -15.23
C GLU A 43 0.41 22.18 -13.88
N LEU A 44 -0.57 22.06 -12.99
CA LEU A 44 -0.38 21.42 -11.69
C LEU A 44 -0.01 19.94 -11.84
N VAL A 45 -0.66 19.23 -12.76
CA VAL A 45 -0.34 17.84 -13.11
C VAL A 45 1.04 17.73 -13.77
N MET A 46 1.42 18.65 -14.67
CA MET A 46 2.77 18.71 -15.24
C MET A 46 3.84 18.80 -14.14
N LYS A 47 3.70 19.76 -13.23
CA LYS A 47 4.64 19.98 -12.10
C LYS A 47 4.68 18.75 -11.18
N LEU A 48 3.54 18.10 -10.95
CA LEU A 48 3.45 16.84 -10.18
C LEU A 48 4.23 15.72 -10.87
N HIS A 49 4.03 15.51 -12.17
CA HIS A 49 4.71 14.48 -12.97
C HIS A 49 6.22 14.69 -12.95
N GLU A 50 6.69 15.92 -13.21
CA GLU A 50 8.12 16.26 -13.17
C GLU A 50 8.73 15.97 -11.79
N LYS A 51 8.08 16.42 -10.71
CA LYS A 51 8.52 16.16 -9.33
C LYS A 51 8.60 14.66 -9.04
N ARG A 52 7.58 13.89 -9.44
CA ARG A 52 7.54 12.44 -9.22
C ARG A 52 8.62 11.72 -10.00
N ARG A 53 8.91 12.11 -11.25
CA ARG A 53 10.05 11.59 -12.03
C ARG A 53 11.38 11.82 -11.32
N LYS A 54 11.65 13.06 -10.88
CA LYS A 54 12.89 13.39 -10.14
C LYS A 54 13.04 12.58 -8.85
N ILE A 55 11.94 12.31 -8.15
CA ILE A 55 11.94 11.41 -6.98
C ILE A 55 12.26 9.98 -7.44
N GLY A 56 11.55 9.47 -8.44
CA GLY A 56 11.73 8.13 -8.97
C GLY A 56 13.17 7.81 -9.38
N MET A 57 13.85 8.75 -10.03
CA MET A 57 15.26 8.60 -10.43
C MET A 57 16.24 8.41 -9.26
N LYS A 58 15.87 8.86 -8.06
CA LYS A 58 16.71 8.75 -6.85
C LYS A 58 16.42 7.49 -6.04
N LEU A 59 15.28 6.83 -6.27
CA LEU A 59 14.91 5.62 -5.56
C LEU A 59 15.70 4.41 -6.10
N LYS A 60 15.99 3.46 -5.21
CA LYS A 60 16.72 2.22 -5.51
C LYS A 60 16.02 1.05 -4.83
N GLY A 61 16.17 -0.16 -5.40
CA GLY A 61 15.54 -1.38 -4.92
C GLY A 61 14.42 -1.88 -5.82
N LYS A 62 13.73 -2.94 -5.42
CA LYS A 62 12.59 -3.49 -6.18
C LYS A 62 11.28 -2.77 -5.86
N ILE A 63 11.05 -2.52 -4.56
CA ILE A 63 9.84 -1.89 -4.02
C ILE A 63 10.14 -0.47 -3.57
N ILE A 64 9.15 0.42 -3.67
CA ILE A 64 9.25 1.80 -3.16
C ILE A 64 9.71 1.78 -1.69
N PRO A 65 10.85 2.41 -1.34
CA PRO A 65 11.41 2.34 0.01
C PRO A 65 10.46 2.78 1.13
N ALA A 66 9.58 3.74 0.85
CA ALA A 66 8.56 4.19 1.80
C ALA A 66 7.58 3.06 2.19
N ILE A 67 7.28 2.13 1.29
CA ILE A 67 6.41 0.98 1.57
C ILE A 67 7.12 -0.02 2.48
N ILE A 68 8.40 -0.27 2.23
CA ILE A 68 9.24 -1.11 3.11
C ILE A 68 9.35 -0.49 4.51
N GLN A 69 9.54 0.83 4.59
CA GLN A 69 9.55 1.54 5.87
C GLN A 69 8.20 1.44 6.61
N GLN A 70 7.08 1.54 5.90
CA GLN A 70 5.75 1.32 6.50
C GLN A 70 5.62 -0.09 7.08
N ILE A 71 6.12 -1.11 6.37
CA ILE A 71 6.13 -2.50 6.86
C ILE A 71 6.95 -2.60 8.14
N HIS A 72 8.17 -2.07 8.17
CA HIS A 72 9.01 -2.04 9.38
C HIS A 72 8.35 -1.32 10.56
N ASN A 73 7.56 -0.28 10.31
CA ASN A 73 6.81 0.39 11.36
C ASN A 73 5.68 -0.51 11.88
N ARG A 74 4.97 -1.21 10.99
CA ARG A 74 3.88 -2.12 11.32
C ARG A 74 4.32 -3.42 11.98
N THR A 75 5.60 -3.80 11.89
CA THR A 75 6.12 -4.95 12.65
C THR A 75 6.22 -4.69 14.16
N ARG A 76 6.08 -3.44 14.60
CA ARG A 76 6.10 -3.05 16.01
C ARG A 76 4.72 -3.30 16.64
N GLY A 77 4.70 -3.75 17.90
CA GLY A 77 3.45 -3.86 18.68
C GLY A 77 2.64 -5.15 18.47
N LEU A 78 3.18 -6.16 17.76
CA LEU A 78 2.44 -7.38 17.41
C LEU A 78 2.36 -8.46 18.52
N LYS A 79 2.68 -8.12 19.78
CA LYS A 79 2.77 -9.09 20.90
C LYS A 79 1.44 -9.78 21.26
N HIS A 80 0.32 -9.13 20.91
CA HIS A 80 -1.04 -9.61 21.11
C HIS A 80 -1.46 -10.68 20.07
N LEU A 81 -0.63 -10.93 19.06
CA LEU A 81 -0.84 -11.97 18.06
C LEU A 81 -0.07 -13.22 18.46
N LYS A 82 -0.74 -14.37 18.49
CA LYS A 82 -0.15 -15.68 18.78
C LYS A 82 -0.20 -16.55 17.53
N VAL A 83 0.97 -16.94 17.05
CA VAL A 83 1.12 -17.73 15.82
C VAL A 83 1.15 -19.22 16.16
N GLY A 84 0.19 -19.97 15.62
CA GLY A 84 0.17 -21.43 15.58
C GLY A 84 0.56 -21.89 14.17
N LYS A 85 1.79 -22.36 14.00
CA LYS A 85 2.29 -22.83 12.68
C LYS A 85 1.57 -24.11 12.27
N SER A 86 1.06 -24.15 11.04
CA SER A 86 0.45 -25.34 10.45
C SER A 86 1.29 -25.93 9.31
N GLY A 87 2.20 -25.14 8.72
CA GLY A 87 3.11 -25.57 7.68
C GLY A 87 4.19 -24.52 7.40
N VAL A 88 4.97 -24.74 6.33
CA VAL A 88 6.08 -23.84 5.95
C VAL A 88 5.56 -22.46 5.52
N ALA A 89 4.49 -22.43 4.73
CA ALA A 89 3.91 -21.21 4.18
C ALA A 89 2.56 -20.84 4.81
N SER A 90 2.03 -21.64 5.74
CA SER A 90 0.70 -21.47 6.34
C SER A 90 0.71 -21.49 7.87
N CYS A 91 -0.11 -20.64 8.47
CA CYS A 91 -0.33 -20.63 9.91
C CYS A 91 -1.74 -20.14 10.28
N GLU A 92 -2.14 -20.49 11.50
CA GLU A 92 -3.23 -19.81 12.20
C GLU A 92 -2.62 -18.72 13.10
N VAL A 93 -3.19 -17.52 13.10
CA VAL A 93 -2.84 -16.44 14.01
C VAL A 93 -4.04 -16.10 14.87
N ARG A 94 -3.87 -16.14 16.19
CA ARG A 94 -4.89 -15.78 17.17
C ARG A 94 -4.63 -14.37 17.69
N ASP A 95 -5.63 -13.51 17.61
CA ASP A 95 -5.61 -12.15 18.13
C ASP A 95 -6.20 -12.12 19.55
N THR A 96 -5.34 -12.00 20.56
CA THR A 96 -5.78 -11.98 21.97
C THR A 96 -6.45 -10.67 22.37
N SER A 97 -6.33 -9.61 21.56
CA SER A 97 -6.99 -8.32 21.79
C SER A 97 -8.42 -8.27 21.26
N LYS A 98 -8.76 -9.17 20.32
CA LYS A 98 -10.08 -9.24 19.66
C LYS A 98 -10.78 -10.57 19.94
N TYR A 99 -11.08 -10.85 21.21
CA TYR A 99 -11.84 -12.04 21.63
C TYR A 99 -11.26 -13.38 21.12
N ASN A 100 -9.93 -13.48 20.95
CA ASN A 100 -9.26 -14.66 20.38
C ASN A 100 -9.69 -15.00 18.94
N LEU A 101 -10.07 -13.98 18.15
CA LEU A 101 -10.35 -14.15 16.73
C LEU A 101 -9.15 -14.80 16.02
N ARG A 102 -9.44 -15.73 15.11
CA ARG A 102 -8.43 -16.51 14.40
C ARG A 102 -8.40 -16.13 12.94
N HIS A 103 -7.20 -15.98 12.42
CA HIS A 103 -6.96 -15.73 11.01
C HIS A 103 -6.00 -16.76 10.43
N VAL A 104 -6.31 -17.26 9.24
CA VAL A 104 -5.41 -18.14 8.51
C VAL A 104 -4.60 -17.28 7.55
N VAL A 105 -3.27 -17.44 7.59
CA VAL A 105 -2.33 -16.76 6.70
C VAL A 105 -1.70 -17.79 5.77
N LYS A 106 -1.61 -17.47 4.48
CA LYS A 106 -0.88 -18.23 3.46
C LYS A 106 0.10 -17.30 2.74
N THR A 107 1.38 -17.42 3.07
CA THR A 107 2.44 -16.52 2.61
C THR A 107 2.83 -16.75 1.14
N ASP A 108 2.67 -17.96 0.63
CA ASP A 108 2.85 -18.33 -0.78
C ASP A 108 1.80 -17.69 -1.69
N GLN A 109 0.59 -17.52 -1.18
CA GLN A 109 -0.54 -16.93 -1.90
C GLN A 109 -0.73 -15.43 -1.60
N SER A 110 0.06 -14.86 -0.68
CA SER A 110 -0.15 -13.50 -0.16
C SER A 110 -1.57 -13.28 0.37
N GLU A 111 -2.10 -14.27 1.08
CA GLU A 111 -3.48 -14.28 1.59
C GLU A 111 -3.55 -14.28 3.11
N CYS A 112 -4.59 -13.62 3.62
CA CYS A 112 -5.04 -13.74 5.00
C CYS A 112 -6.56 -13.72 5.05
N THR A 113 -7.19 -14.49 5.95
CA THR A 113 -8.65 -14.45 6.09
C THR A 113 -9.19 -13.12 6.61
N CYS A 114 -8.33 -12.19 7.06
CA CYS A 114 -8.73 -10.80 7.34
C CYS A 114 -8.91 -9.94 6.07
N LEU A 115 -8.60 -10.48 4.88
CA LEU A 115 -8.71 -9.87 3.54
C LEU A 115 -7.84 -8.64 3.28
N GLU A 116 -7.15 -8.12 4.29
CA GLU A 116 -6.35 -6.91 4.14
C GLU A 116 -5.19 -7.09 3.17
N TRP A 117 -4.49 -8.23 3.20
CA TRP A 117 -3.34 -8.43 2.33
C TRP A 117 -3.75 -8.47 0.86
N GLN A 118 -4.83 -9.19 0.56
CA GLN A 118 -5.38 -9.31 -0.78
C GLN A 118 -5.78 -7.95 -1.36
N GLN A 119 -6.30 -7.05 -0.53
CA GLN A 119 -6.82 -5.75 -0.95
C GLN A 119 -5.77 -4.66 -1.01
N THR A 120 -4.87 -4.65 -0.02
CA THR A 120 -3.85 -3.61 0.07
C THR A 120 -2.62 -3.96 -0.76
N GLY A 121 -2.43 -5.25 -1.08
CA GLY A 121 -1.19 -5.75 -1.68
C GLY A 121 -0.01 -5.76 -0.71
N LYS A 122 -0.22 -5.54 0.59
CA LYS A 122 0.82 -5.51 1.62
C LYS A 122 0.49 -6.46 2.77
N PRO A 123 1.48 -7.06 3.45
CA PRO A 123 1.21 -7.95 4.56
C PRO A 123 0.43 -7.25 5.68
N CYS A 124 -0.66 -7.88 6.12
CA CYS A 124 -1.43 -7.44 7.28
C CYS A 124 -0.71 -7.79 8.60
N GLU A 125 -1.21 -7.33 9.73
CA GLU A 125 -0.60 -7.60 11.05
C GLU A 125 -0.41 -9.09 11.35
N HIS A 126 -1.38 -9.93 10.96
CA HIS A 126 -1.30 -11.39 11.10
C HIS A 126 -0.16 -11.98 10.27
N ALA A 127 -0.04 -11.53 9.01
CA ALA A 127 1.02 -11.98 8.12
C ALA A 127 2.40 -11.52 8.60
N LEU A 128 2.52 -10.28 9.06
CA LEU A 128 3.74 -9.75 9.65
C LEU A 128 4.15 -10.55 10.90
N ALA A 129 3.21 -10.87 11.80
CA ALA A 129 3.49 -11.67 12.98
C ALA A 129 4.05 -13.06 12.61
N PHE A 130 3.52 -13.70 11.57
CA PHE A 130 4.05 -14.97 11.09
C PHE A 130 5.41 -14.83 10.41
N LEU A 131 5.61 -13.81 9.58
CA LEU A 131 6.85 -13.59 8.83
C LEU A 131 8.03 -13.18 9.73
N LEU A 132 7.77 -12.53 10.86
CA LEU A 132 8.81 -12.15 11.83
C LEU A 132 9.52 -13.33 12.50
N ASP A 133 8.90 -14.52 12.49
CA ASP A 133 9.52 -15.75 12.96
C ASP A 133 10.59 -16.28 11.98
N ARG A 134 10.56 -15.83 10.72
CA ARG A 134 11.60 -16.17 9.73
C ARG A 134 12.87 -15.35 9.98
N ARG A 135 14.03 -15.94 9.75
CA ARG A 135 15.31 -15.24 9.84
C ARG A 135 15.44 -14.24 8.69
N ASN A 136 15.47 -12.96 9.01
CA ASN A 136 15.66 -11.85 8.06
C ASN A 136 14.73 -11.91 6.83
N PRO A 137 13.41 -11.77 7.00
CA PRO A 137 12.47 -11.83 5.90
C PRO A 137 12.74 -10.72 4.89
N ARG A 138 12.85 -11.09 3.60
CA ARG A 138 12.91 -10.12 2.51
C ARG A 138 11.51 -9.58 2.25
N TRP A 139 11.19 -8.42 2.82
CA TRP A 139 9.85 -7.83 2.74
C TRP A 139 9.37 -7.59 1.30
N GLU A 140 10.30 -7.32 0.37
CA GLU A 140 10.02 -7.11 -1.04
C GLU A 140 9.34 -8.30 -1.74
N ASP A 141 9.49 -9.52 -1.19
CA ASP A 141 8.87 -10.73 -1.73
C ASP A 141 7.38 -10.86 -1.35
N TYR A 142 6.92 -10.07 -0.38
CA TYR A 142 5.57 -10.15 0.19
C TYR A 142 4.71 -8.92 -0.14
N VAL A 143 5.22 -8.04 -1.00
CA VAL A 143 4.55 -6.82 -1.44
C VAL A 143 4.15 -6.98 -2.91
N HIS A 144 2.94 -6.57 -3.24
CA HIS A 144 2.43 -6.61 -4.60
C HIS A 144 3.23 -5.70 -5.54
N ASP A 145 3.36 -6.13 -6.81
CA ASP A 145 4.13 -5.43 -7.83
C ASP A 145 3.65 -3.99 -8.11
N TYR A 146 2.41 -3.64 -7.76
CA TYR A 146 1.91 -2.26 -7.88
C TYR A 146 2.73 -1.24 -7.07
N PHE A 147 3.48 -1.69 -6.06
CA PHE A 147 4.39 -0.86 -5.29
C PHE A 147 5.84 -0.94 -5.77
N SER A 148 6.11 -1.56 -6.92
CA SER A 148 7.45 -1.64 -7.48
C SER A 148 7.91 -0.28 -8.01
N LEU A 149 9.24 -0.09 -8.03
CA LEU A 149 9.82 1.11 -8.66
C LEU A 149 9.53 1.14 -10.16
N GLU A 150 9.44 -0.02 -10.80
CA GLU A 150 9.08 -0.13 -12.21
C GLU A 150 7.69 0.46 -12.48
N LYS A 151 6.67 0.04 -11.71
CA LYS A 151 5.31 0.59 -11.84
C LYS A 151 5.26 2.08 -11.50
N PHE A 152 6.04 2.51 -10.50
CA PHE A 152 6.16 3.93 -10.17
C PHE A 152 6.72 4.75 -11.34
N TRP A 153 7.79 4.29 -11.99
CA TRP A 153 8.37 4.97 -13.15
C TRP A 153 7.40 4.98 -14.33
N ALA A 154 6.76 3.85 -14.62
CA ALA A 154 5.76 3.75 -15.68
C ALA A 154 4.60 4.73 -15.47
N ALA A 155 4.11 4.88 -14.24
CA ALA A 155 3.00 5.78 -13.91
C ALA A 155 3.32 7.27 -14.19
N TYR A 156 4.59 7.68 -14.13
CA TYR A 156 5.01 9.08 -14.30
C TYR A 156 5.89 9.31 -15.53
N ALA A 157 6.00 8.32 -16.42
CA ALA A 157 6.84 8.39 -17.61
C ALA A 157 6.32 9.41 -18.63
N GLY A 158 4.99 9.59 -18.73
CA GLY A 158 4.38 10.52 -19.67
C GLY A 158 4.74 11.98 -19.43
N GLU A 159 5.01 12.69 -20.52
CA GLU A 159 5.10 14.15 -20.56
C GLU A 159 3.69 14.73 -20.75
N ILE A 160 3.40 15.81 -20.02
CA ILE A 160 2.11 16.48 -20.07
C ILE A 160 2.39 17.80 -20.81
N GLU A 161 1.65 18.03 -21.89
CA GLU A 161 1.75 19.20 -22.78
C GLU A 161 0.55 20.11 -22.59
#